data_AF-A0A173R1C3-F1
#
_entry.id   AF-A0A173R1C3-F1
#
_cell.length_a   1.000
_cell.length_b   1.000
_cell.length_c   1.000
_cell.angle_alpha   90.00
_cell.angle_beta   90.00
_cell.angle_gamma   90.00
#
_symmetry.space_group_name_H-M   'P 1'
#
loop_
_entity.id
_entity.type
_entity.pdbx_description
1 polymer ?
#
loop_
_entity_poly.entity_id
_entity_poly.type
_entity_poly.pdbx_seq_one_letter_code
_entity_poly.pdbx_strand_id
1 'polypeptide(L)'
;MEFVQKEKPLPFFLHCDDVEYGLRLGTVPMALNGIQVWHETYEYRQSPVITYYDVRNSLITNAICGCSIGRRDLWTLWTQKLADYLEQGNLEYYFATILGLYDFVMGARRFYREDIEKHHNRLKTRISRTNRQKAWWYLKVIYVRLMVCYKKIQNAYRRENK
;
A
#
# COMPACT_ATOMS: atom_id res chain seq x y z
N MET A 1 -21.96 2.98 -20.36
CA MET A 1 -20.83 2.06 -20.64
C MET A 1 -19.51 2.81 -20.86
N GLU A 2 -19.51 3.96 -21.53
CA GLU A 2 -18.29 4.75 -21.83
C GLU A 2 -17.56 5.30 -20.57
N PHE A 3 -18.31 5.74 -19.56
CA PHE A 3 -17.75 6.19 -18.26
C PHE A 3 -16.94 5.10 -17.53
N VAL A 4 -17.43 3.85 -17.52
CA VAL A 4 -16.77 2.72 -16.86
C VAL A 4 -15.47 2.32 -17.56
N GLN A 5 -15.40 2.49 -18.89
CA GLN A 5 -14.16 2.23 -19.63
C GLN A 5 -13.10 3.31 -19.41
N LYS A 6 -13.52 4.55 -19.17
CA LYS A 6 -12.62 5.70 -18.94
C LYS A 6 -12.08 5.77 -17.51
N GLU A 7 -12.86 5.34 -16.51
CA GLU A 7 -12.51 5.43 -15.08
C GLU A 7 -12.22 4.06 -14.47
N LYS A 8 -11.23 3.34 -14.99
CA LYS A 8 -10.81 2.07 -14.37
C LYS A 8 -10.17 2.34 -13.00
N PRO A 9 -10.46 1.52 -11.97
CA PRO A 9 -9.70 1.54 -10.72
C PRO A 9 -8.22 1.26 -10.97
N LEU A 10 -7.37 1.71 -10.04
CA LEU A 10 -5.95 1.30 -10.04
C LEU A 10 -5.83 -0.23 -9.97
N PRO A 11 -4.71 -0.82 -10.45
CA PRO A 11 -4.47 -2.26 -10.37
C PRO A 11 -4.12 -2.73 -8.95
N PHE A 12 -4.93 -2.34 -7.97
CA PHE A 12 -4.91 -2.90 -6.63
C PHE A 12 -5.61 -4.25 -6.63
N PHE A 13 -4.99 -5.24 -5.99
CA PHE A 13 -5.61 -6.55 -5.82
C PHE A 13 -6.67 -6.52 -4.71
N LEU A 14 -6.40 -5.76 -3.65
CA LEU A 14 -7.22 -5.65 -2.45
C LEU A 14 -6.95 -4.30 -1.79
N HIS A 15 -8.02 -3.66 -1.30
CA HIS A 15 -8.04 -2.44 -0.49
C HIS A 15 -7.52 -1.16 -1.16
N CYS A 16 -8.06 -0.03 -0.69
CA CYS A 16 -7.77 1.35 -1.11
C CYS A 16 -8.17 1.68 -2.56
N ASP A 17 -8.78 0.75 -3.30
CA ASP A 17 -9.37 1.00 -4.61
C ASP A 17 -10.63 1.86 -4.49
N ASP A 18 -11.44 1.59 -3.48
CA ASP A 18 -12.60 2.40 -3.07
C ASP A 18 -12.22 3.82 -2.62
N VAL A 19 -11.20 3.94 -1.77
CA VAL A 19 -10.66 5.21 -1.29
C VAL A 19 -10.07 6.02 -2.44
N GLU A 20 -9.25 5.39 -3.29
CA GLU A 20 -8.68 6.07 -4.47
C GLU A 20 -9.78 6.58 -5.40
N TYR A 21 -10.76 5.73 -5.70
CA TYR A 21 -11.86 6.10 -6.60
C TYR A 21 -12.67 7.26 -6.04
N GLY A 22 -13.01 7.25 -4.75
CA GLY A 22 -13.70 8.35 -4.09
C GLY A 22 -12.90 9.66 -4.12
N LEU A 23 -11.60 9.60 -3.85
CA LEU A 23 -10.72 10.77 -3.91
C LEU A 23 -10.56 11.32 -5.34
N ARG A 24 -10.50 10.43 -6.35
CA ARG A 24 -10.43 10.82 -7.76
C ARG A 24 -11.73 11.47 -8.25
N LEU A 25 -12.89 10.95 -7.84
CA LEU A 25 -14.18 11.56 -8.15
C LEU A 25 -14.35 12.94 -7.51
N GLY A 26 -13.68 13.21 -6.39
CA GLY A 26 -13.71 14.51 -5.71
C GLY A 26 -15.09 14.92 -5.20
N THR A 27 -16.05 13.99 -5.16
CA THR A 27 -17.42 14.22 -4.72
C THR A 27 -17.61 13.62 -3.33
N VAL A 28 -18.34 14.33 -2.47
CA VAL A 28 -18.62 13.84 -1.11
C VAL A 28 -19.52 12.60 -1.20
N PRO A 29 -19.10 11.43 -0.65
CA PRO A 29 -19.95 10.25 -0.60
C PRO A 29 -21.22 10.52 0.20
N MET A 30 -22.37 10.07 -0.30
CA MET A 30 -23.64 10.14 0.42
C MET A 30 -23.82 8.87 1.25
N ALA A 31 -23.87 9.00 2.57
CA ALA A 31 -24.26 7.92 3.47
C ALA A 31 -25.78 7.99 3.72
N LEU A 32 -26.49 6.88 3.48
CA LEU A 32 -27.94 6.80 3.62
C LEU A 32 -28.31 6.12 4.94
N ASN A 33 -28.76 6.92 5.90
CA ASN A 33 -29.24 6.41 7.18
C ASN A 33 -30.44 5.46 6.98
N GLY A 34 -30.47 4.34 7.72
CA GLY A 34 -31.54 3.34 7.61
C GLY A 34 -31.38 2.33 6.47
N ILE A 35 -30.39 2.49 5.60
CA ILE A 35 -30.00 1.48 4.60
C ILE A 35 -28.70 0.84 5.06
N GLN A 36 -28.77 -0.46 5.40
CA GLN A 36 -27.63 -1.22 5.90
C GLN A 36 -27.59 -2.59 5.22
N VAL A 37 -26.38 -3.12 5.09
CA VAL A 37 -26.15 -4.49 4.62
C VAL A 37 -25.36 -5.24 5.68
N TRP A 38 -25.67 -6.52 5.85
CA TRP A 38 -24.90 -7.37 6.74
C TRP A 38 -23.54 -7.67 6.11
N HIS A 39 -22.48 -7.34 6.84
CA HIS A 39 -21.11 -7.75 6.53
C HIS A 39 -20.42 -8.25 7.80
N GLU A 40 -19.46 -9.14 7.64
CA GLU A 40 -18.58 -9.59 8.73
C GLU A 40 -17.74 -8.44 9.28
N THR A 41 -17.46 -8.43 10.59
CA THR A 41 -16.70 -7.36 11.22
C THR A 41 -15.21 -7.41 10.86
N TYR A 42 -14.58 -6.24 10.88
CA TYR A 42 -13.18 -6.02 10.46
C TYR A 42 -12.15 -6.82 11.28
N GLU A 43 -12.42 -7.03 12.57
CA GLU A 43 -11.47 -7.61 13.54
C GLU A 43 -10.97 -9.00 13.11
N TYR A 44 -11.82 -9.78 12.44
CA TYR A 44 -11.50 -11.14 12.01
C TYR A 44 -10.79 -11.23 10.65
N ARG A 45 -10.62 -10.10 9.95
CA ARG A 45 -10.06 -10.08 8.59
C ARG A 45 -8.57 -9.78 8.55
N GLN A 46 -7.99 -9.31 9.64
CA GLN A 46 -6.57 -8.91 9.66
C GLN A 46 -5.66 -10.09 9.33
N SER A 47 -4.79 -9.87 8.34
CA SER A 47 -3.75 -10.82 7.96
C SER A 47 -2.51 -10.09 7.47
N PRO A 48 -1.32 -10.72 7.50
CA PRO A 48 -0.11 -10.11 6.96
C PRO A 48 -0.25 -9.71 5.49
N VAL A 49 -1.00 -10.48 4.70
CA VAL A 49 -1.29 -10.14 3.30
C VAL A 49 -2.09 -8.85 3.18
N ILE A 50 -3.09 -8.66 4.03
CA ILE A 50 -3.86 -7.41 4.08
C ILE A 50 -2.96 -6.24 4.48
N THR A 51 -2.15 -6.41 5.54
CA THR A 51 -1.20 -5.38 5.97
C THR A 51 -0.25 -4.96 4.85
N TYR A 52 0.24 -5.89 4.02
CA TYR A 52 1.05 -5.55 2.85
C TYR A 52 0.31 -4.61 1.90
N TYR A 53 -0.96 -4.89 1.58
CA TYR A 53 -1.75 -4.06 0.66
C TYR A 53 -2.14 -2.73 1.28
N ASP A 54 -2.53 -2.70 2.55
CA ASP A 54 -2.84 -1.46 3.27
C ASP A 54 -1.65 -0.51 3.26
N VAL A 55 -0.45 -1.04 3.53
CA VAL A 55 0.79 -0.27 3.50
C VAL A 55 1.09 0.23 2.10
N ARG A 56 1.14 -0.66 1.12
CA ARG A 56 1.55 -0.28 -0.25
C ARG A 56 0.53 0.67 -0.88
N ASN A 57 -0.75 0.30 -0.86
CA ASN A 57 -1.78 0.99 -1.61
C ASN A 57 -2.09 2.35 -0.98
N SER A 58 -2.12 2.48 0.35
CA SER A 58 -2.30 3.79 0.99
C SER A 58 -1.20 4.78 0.62
N LEU A 59 0.06 4.33 0.51
CA LEU A 59 1.18 5.17 0.07
C LEU A 59 1.06 5.57 -1.40
N ILE A 60 0.59 4.66 -2.27
CA ILE A 60 0.32 4.96 -3.68
C ILE A 60 -0.82 5.97 -3.81
N THR A 61 -1.94 5.75 -3.13
CA THR A 61 -3.10 6.66 -3.12
C THR A 61 -2.70 8.04 -2.60
N ASN A 62 -1.98 8.10 -1.48
CA ASN A 62 -1.45 9.36 -0.94
C ASN A 62 -0.48 10.06 -1.90
N ALA A 63 0.31 9.32 -2.67
CA ALA A 63 1.17 9.90 -3.69
C ALA A 63 0.35 10.52 -4.83
N ILE A 64 -0.67 9.82 -5.31
CA ILE A 64 -1.55 10.22 -6.42
C ILE A 64 -2.39 11.45 -6.04
N CYS A 65 -3.13 11.39 -4.93
CA CYS A 65 -4.00 12.46 -4.46
C CYS A 65 -3.21 13.66 -3.90
N GLY A 66 -1.92 13.45 -3.65
CA GLY A 66 -1.03 14.46 -3.12
C GLY A 66 -1.14 14.73 -1.62
N CYS A 67 -1.76 13.81 -0.89
CA CYS A 67 -1.88 13.80 0.56
C CYS A 67 -0.68 13.15 1.27
N SER A 68 0.48 13.04 0.61
CA SER A 68 1.65 12.38 1.19
C SER A 68 2.32 13.22 2.28
N ILE A 69 2.65 12.59 3.41
CA ILE A 69 3.44 13.20 4.48
C ILE A 69 4.93 13.29 4.10
N GLY A 70 5.70 14.04 4.90
CA GLY A 70 7.14 14.22 4.72
C GLY A 70 7.92 12.91 4.86
N ARG A 71 9.04 12.77 4.13
CA ARG A 71 9.89 11.55 4.15
C ARG A 71 10.39 11.15 5.54
N ARG A 72 10.67 12.13 6.40
CA ARG A 72 11.13 11.89 7.78
C ARG A 72 9.99 11.40 8.65
N ASP A 73 8.83 12.07 8.57
CA ASP A 73 7.63 11.67 9.31
C ASP A 73 7.16 10.28 8.90
N LEU A 74 7.22 9.99 7.60
CA LEU A 74 6.94 8.67 7.06
C LEU A 74 7.89 7.61 7.61
N TRP A 75 9.19 7.91 7.64
CA TRP A 75 10.18 7.00 8.21
C TRP A 75 9.89 6.72 9.68
N THR A 76 9.68 7.78 10.49
CA THR A 76 9.36 7.67 11.92
C THR A 76 8.10 6.84 12.16
N LEU A 77 7.02 7.13 11.41
CA LEU A 77 5.75 6.40 11.50
C LEU A 77 5.93 4.90 11.26
N TRP A 78 6.62 4.53 10.19
CA TRP A 78 6.82 3.10 9.87
C TRP A 78 7.84 2.42 10.78
N THR A 79 8.87 3.12 11.24
CA THR A 79 9.80 2.53 12.22
C THR A 79 9.09 2.25 13.55
N GLN A 80 8.19 3.13 13.98
CA GLN A 80 7.37 2.88 15.17
C GLN A 80 6.48 1.64 14.97
N LYS A 81 5.72 1.60 13.86
CA LYS A 81 4.83 0.47 13.57
C LYS A 81 5.59 -0.87 13.44
N LEU A 82 6.81 -0.85 12.88
CA LEU A 82 7.67 -2.02 12.83
C LEU A 82 8.17 -2.44 14.22
N ALA A 83 8.46 -1.49 15.11
CA ALA A 83 8.81 -1.78 16.50
C ALA A 83 7.65 -2.46 17.22
N ASP A 84 6.42 -1.93 17.06
CA ASP A 84 5.21 -2.50 17.67
C ASP A 84 5.00 -3.98 17.25
N TYR A 85 5.20 -4.30 15.96
CA TYR A 85 5.10 -5.70 15.49
C TYR A 85 6.21 -6.60 16.05
N LEU A 86 7.41 -6.07 16.29
CA LEU A 86 8.50 -6.84 16.91
C LEU A 86 8.22 -7.11 18.38
N GLU A 87 7.71 -6.11 19.12
CA GLU A 87 7.33 -6.25 20.53
C GLU A 87 6.20 -7.28 20.72
N GLN A 88 5.25 -7.32 19.79
CA GLN A 88 4.17 -8.33 19.79
C GLN A 88 4.64 -9.72 19.31
N GLY A 89 5.88 -9.87 18.84
CA GLY A 89 6.38 -11.13 18.26
C GLY A 89 5.80 -11.49 16.88
N ASN A 90 5.08 -10.57 16.24
CA ASN A 90 4.36 -10.79 14.98
C ASN A 90 5.27 -10.60 13.76
N LEU A 91 6.19 -11.54 13.53
CA LEU A 91 7.19 -11.46 12.46
C LEU A 91 6.60 -11.43 11.04
N GLU A 92 5.47 -12.09 10.79
CA GLU A 92 4.85 -12.07 9.46
C GLU A 92 4.32 -10.68 9.09
N TYR A 93 3.68 -9.99 10.05
CA TYR A 93 3.23 -8.61 9.90
C TYR A 93 4.40 -7.63 9.71
N TYR A 94 5.48 -7.85 10.45
CA TYR A 94 6.74 -7.12 10.29
C TYR A 94 7.28 -7.27 8.86
N PHE A 95 7.40 -8.50 8.34
CA PHE A 95 7.89 -8.74 6.98
C PHE A 95 6.93 -8.21 5.90
N ALA A 96 5.62 -8.38 6.08
CA ALA A 96 4.61 -7.86 5.16
C ALA A 96 4.68 -6.32 5.05
N THR A 97 4.83 -5.63 6.18
CA THR A 97 4.98 -4.16 6.21
C THR A 97 6.22 -3.71 5.45
N ILE A 98 7.36 -4.37 5.67
CA ILE A 98 8.61 -4.08 4.94
C ILE A 98 8.44 -4.32 3.45
N LEU A 99 7.80 -5.42 3.04
CA LEU A 99 7.57 -5.72 1.64
C LEU A 99 6.64 -4.67 0.98
N GLY A 100 5.60 -4.21 1.69
CA GLY A 100 4.69 -3.18 1.20
C GLY A 100 5.41 -1.86 0.96
N LEU A 101 6.24 -1.43 1.93
CA LEU A 101 7.10 -0.26 1.80
C LEU A 101 8.10 -0.40 0.65
N TYR A 102 8.73 -1.57 0.54
CA TYR A 102 9.70 -1.87 -0.49
C TYR A 102 9.08 -1.75 -1.89
N ASP A 103 7.96 -2.42 -2.13
CA ASP A 103 7.33 -2.39 -3.45
C ASP A 103 6.79 -0.99 -3.80
N PHE A 104 6.36 -0.19 -2.81
CA PHE A 104 6.06 1.24 -3.03
C PHE A 104 7.29 2.03 -3.51
N VAL A 105 8.43 1.94 -2.82
CA VAL A 105 9.63 2.72 -3.17
C VAL A 105 10.28 2.28 -4.48
N MET A 106 10.04 1.04 -4.92
CA MET A 106 10.51 0.56 -6.23
C MET A 106 9.87 1.33 -7.39
N GLY A 107 8.67 1.90 -7.18
CA GLY A 107 8.08 2.95 -8.01
C GLY A 107 7.01 2.48 -9.00
N ALA A 108 6.31 3.47 -9.57
CA ALA A 108 5.11 3.31 -10.37
C ALA A 108 5.24 2.36 -11.57
N ARG A 109 6.29 2.52 -12.38
CA ARG A 109 6.53 1.65 -13.55
C ARG A 109 6.49 0.15 -13.26
N ARG A 110 7.00 -0.28 -12.09
CA ARG A 110 6.94 -1.69 -11.69
C ARG A 110 5.51 -2.07 -11.31
N PHE A 111 4.84 -1.23 -10.54
CA PHE A 111 3.46 -1.43 -10.10
C PHE A 111 2.48 -1.61 -11.28
N TYR A 112 2.52 -0.74 -12.30
CA TYR A 112 1.59 -0.83 -13.44
C TYR A 112 1.91 -1.96 -14.44
N ARG A 113 3.16 -2.45 -14.47
CA ARG A 113 3.56 -3.54 -15.37
C ARG A 113 3.35 -4.93 -14.77
N GLU A 114 3.24 -5.00 -13.44
CA GLU A 114 3.20 -6.28 -12.74
C GLU A 114 1.81 -6.91 -12.87
N ASP A 115 1.81 -8.20 -13.22
CA ASP A 115 0.60 -9.02 -13.24
C ASP A 115 0.09 -9.22 -11.80
N ILE A 116 -1.12 -8.72 -11.56
CA ILE A 116 -1.70 -8.60 -10.22
C ILE A 116 -1.88 -9.96 -9.55
N GLU A 117 -2.40 -10.95 -10.29
CA GLU A 117 -2.64 -12.30 -9.77
C GLU A 117 -1.33 -13.02 -9.48
N LYS A 118 -0.37 -12.93 -10.40
CA LYS A 118 0.95 -13.54 -10.19
C LYS A 118 1.67 -12.91 -9.01
N HIS A 119 1.51 -11.61 -8.79
CA HIS A 119 2.06 -10.93 -7.61
C HIS A 119 1.42 -11.44 -6.32
N HIS A 120 0.08 -11.51 -6.28
CA HIS A 120 -0.66 -12.00 -5.12
C HIS A 120 -0.27 -13.45 -4.77
N ASN A 121 -0.23 -14.33 -5.75
CA ASN A 121 0.11 -15.75 -5.57
C ASN A 121 1.52 -15.93 -5.00
N ARG A 122 2.46 -15.05 -5.35
CA ARG A 122 3.84 -15.07 -4.80
C ARG A 122 3.95 -14.41 -3.43
N LEU A 123 3.01 -13.55 -3.03
CA LEU A 123 3.15 -12.69 -1.85
C LEU A 123 3.23 -13.50 -0.55
N LYS A 124 2.33 -14.48 -0.37
CA LYS A 124 2.34 -15.36 0.82
C LYS A 124 3.68 -16.07 0.98
N THR A 125 4.22 -16.62 -0.11
CA THR A 125 5.53 -17.26 -0.12
C THR A 125 6.67 -16.27 0.10
N ARG A 126 6.58 -15.02 -0.39
CA ARG A 126 7.57 -13.98 -0.12
C ARG A 126 7.62 -13.62 1.36
N ILE A 127 6.46 -13.48 2.01
CA ILE A 127 6.38 -13.16 3.44
C ILE A 127 7.05 -14.29 4.25
N SER A 128 6.66 -15.55 4.03
CA SER A 128 7.21 -16.69 4.79
C SER A 128 8.70 -16.96 4.52
N ARG A 129 9.21 -16.67 3.31
CA ARG A 129 10.63 -16.83 2.96
C ARG A 129 11.50 -15.63 3.35
N THR A 130 10.91 -14.56 3.86
CA THR A 130 11.68 -13.40 4.34
C THR A 130 12.26 -13.74 5.69
N ASN A 131 13.55 -13.46 5.85
CA ASN A 131 14.25 -13.62 7.11
C ASN A 131 14.82 -12.26 7.54
N ARG A 132 15.40 -12.20 8.75
CA ARG A 132 15.95 -10.96 9.32
C ARG A 132 17.00 -10.31 8.43
N GLN A 133 17.86 -11.09 7.77
CA GLN A 133 18.89 -10.57 6.87
C GLN A 133 18.29 -9.90 5.62
N LYS A 134 17.33 -10.56 4.96
CA LYS A 134 16.62 -9.98 3.81
C LYS A 134 15.82 -8.75 4.21
N ALA A 135 15.13 -8.79 5.34
CA ALA A 135 14.40 -7.66 5.90
C ALA A 135 15.33 -6.45 6.12
N TRP A 136 16.51 -6.68 6.69
CA TRP A 136 17.50 -5.62 6.89
C TRP A 136 18.00 -5.01 5.57
N TRP A 137 18.24 -5.86 4.56
CA TRP A 137 18.57 -5.38 3.21
C TRP A 137 17.44 -4.54 2.61
N TYR A 138 16.18 -4.99 2.70
CA TYR A 138 15.03 -4.22 2.24
C TYR A 138 14.92 -2.87 2.95
N LEU A 139 15.07 -2.84 4.28
CA LEU A 139 15.04 -1.61 5.07
C LEU A 139 16.12 -0.62 4.64
N LYS A 140 17.35 -1.10 4.38
CA LYS A 140 18.43 -0.25 3.86
C LYS A 140 18.07 0.37 2.51
N VAL A 141 17.50 -0.42 1.60
CA VAL A 141 17.05 0.06 0.28
C VAL A 141 15.90 1.07 0.43
N ILE A 142 14.91 0.77 1.27
CA ILE A 142 13.78 1.66 1.57
C ILE A 142 14.29 2.99 2.09
N TYR A 143 15.16 2.98 3.11
CA TYR A 143 15.71 4.18 3.71
C TYR A 143 16.41 5.07 2.68
N VAL A 144 17.33 4.50 1.88
CA VAL A 144 18.08 5.26 0.87
C VAL A 144 17.13 5.85 -0.18
N ARG A 145 16.19 5.06 -0.70
CA ARG A 145 15.25 5.54 -1.74
C ARG A 145 14.28 6.58 -1.20
N LEU A 146 13.84 6.42 0.03
CA LEU A 146 12.97 7.39 0.70
C LEU A 146 13.71 8.71 0.97
N MET A 147 14.97 8.66 1.42
CA MET A 147 15.72 9.87 1.70
C MET A 147 16.14 10.62 0.43
N VAL A 148 16.53 9.91 -0.63
CA VAL A 148 17.08 10.51 -1.86
C VAL A 148 16.00 10.78 -2.92
N CYS A 149 15.08 9.83 -3.13
CA CYS A 149 14.23 9.79 -4.32
C CYS A 149 12.73 9.96 -4.05
N TYR A 150 12.29 10.24 -2.81
CA TYR A 150 10.86 10.21 -2.44
C TYR A 150 9.97 11.12 -3.30
N LYS A 151 10.34 12.39 -3.50
CA LYS A 151 9.59 13.30 -4.39
C LYS A 151 9.50 12.77 -5.82
N LYS A 152 10.57 12.16 -6.33
CA LYS A 152 10.61 11.58 -7.68
C LYS A 152 9.67 10.37 -7.77
N ILE A 153 9.64 9.52 -6.74
CA ILE A 153 8.74 8.37 -6.65
C ILE A 153 7.28 8.84 -6.63
N GLN A 154 6.94 9.82 -5.79
CA GLN A 154 5.59 10.38 -5.72
C GLN A 154 5.14 10.97 -7.05
N ASN A 155 6.00 11.76 -7.68
CA ASN A 155 5.72 12.36 -8.98
C ASN A 155 5.55 11.30 -10.09
N ALA A 156 6.25 10.17 -10.00
CA ALA A 156 6.06 9.07 -10.95
C ALA A 156 4.65 8.46 -10.83
N TYR A 157 4.18 8.19 -9.61
CA TYR A 157 2.82 7.69 -9.39
C TYR A 157 1.74 8.69 -9.87
N ARG A 158 1.94 10.00 -9.65
CA ARG A 158 1.03 11.03 -10.17
C ARG A 158 1.00 11.13 -11.68
N ARG A 159 2.14 10.92 -12.35
CA ARG A 159 2.26 11.02 -13.82
C ARG A 159 1.66 9.83 -14.52
N GLU A 160 1.87 8.62 -14.00
CA GLU A 160 1.37 7.39 -14.60
C GLU A 160 -0.15 7.19 -14.38
N ASN A 161 -0.78 8.00 -13.51
CA ASN A 161 -2.23 8.00 -13.27
C ASN A 161 -3.01 9.08 -14.07
N LYS A 162 -2.35 9.85 -14.94
CA LYS A 162 -2.98 10.84 -15.83
C LYS A 162 -3.04 10.30 -17.25
#